data_AF-A0A0D9WM73-F1
#
_entry.id   AF-A0A0D9WM73-F1
#
_cell.length_a   1.000
_cell.length_b   1.000
_cell.length_c   1.000
_cell.angle_alpha   90.00
_cell.angle_beta   90.00
_cell.angle_gamma   90.00
#
_symmetry.space_group_name_H-M   'P 1'
#
loop_
_entity.id
_entity.type
_entity.pdbx_description
1 polymer ?
#
loop_
_entity_poly.entity_id
_entity_poly.type
_entity_poly.pdbx_seq_one_letter_code
_entity_poly.pdbx_strand_id
1 'polypeptide(L)'
;MDEKQIEEVGIKLRMVSDLLTDTEKLVAQNKTYIRVLLQDIADDRCPLTADELDGEIRGLREDREAVIRALQQVEELLGAVQAILVPTHDSASN
;
A
#
# COMPACT_ATOMS: atom_id res chain seq x y z
N MET A 1 -5.15 29.23 4.53
CA MET A 1 -4.86 28.01 5.30
C MET A 1 -4.29 28.44 6.64
N ASP A 2 -4.84 27.95 7.74
CA ASP A 2 -4.36 28.27 9.11
C ASP A 2 -3.32 27.25 9.61
N GLU A 3 -2.71 27.52 10.77
CA GLU A 3 -1.66 26.68 11.36
C GLU A 3 -2.15 25.25 11.66
N LYS A 4 -3.42 25.12 12.07
CA LYS A 4 -4.04 23.82 12.32
C LYS A 4 -4.21 23.01 11.04
N GLN A 5 -4.62 23.65 9.94
CA GLN A 5 -4.74 23.02 8.63
C GLN A 5 -3.36 22.61 8.08
N ILE A 6 -2.32 23.42 8.30
CA ILE A 6 -0.94 23.08 7.92
C ILE A 6 -0.47 21.82 8.69
N GLU A 7 -0.69 21.78 10.00
CA GLU A 7 -0.33 20.63 10.83
C GLU A 7 -1.08 19.37 10.38
N GLU A 8 -2.39 19.47 10.15
CA GLU A 8 -3.21 18.36 9.69
C GLU A 8 -2.74 17.80 8.35
N VAL A 9 -2.46 18.67 7.37
CA VAL A 9 -1.91 18.26 6.07
C VAL A 9 -0.55 17.56 6.25
N GLY A 10 0.32 18.11 7.10
CA GLY A 10 1.63 17.51 7.41
C GLY A 10 1.52 16.11 7.99
N ILE A 11 0.57 15.87 8.89
CA ILE A 11 0.31 14.54 9.47
C ILE A 11 -0.17 13.57 8.38
N LYS A 12 -1.16 13.97 7.57
CA LYS A 12 -1.69 13.08 6.52
C LYS A 12 -0.63 12.73 5.47
N LEU A 13 0.19 13.70 5.06
CA LEU A 13 1.29 13.45 4.12
C LEU A 13 2.37 12.53 4.70
N ARG A 14 2.66 12.62 6.00
CA ARG A 14 3.54 11.66 6.68
C ARG A 14 2.95 10.27 6.65
N MET A 15 1.68 10.11 7.00
CA MET A 15 0.98 8.82 6.94
C MET A 15 1.02 8.20 5.54
N VAL A 16 0.80 9.01 4.49
CA VAL A 16 0.94 8.56 3.10
C VAL A 16 2.35 8.06 2.81
N SER A 17 3.38 8.81 3.23
CA SER A 17 4.78 8.43 3.04
C SER A 17 5.12 7.10 3.74
N ASP A 18 4.65 6.91 4.97
CA ASP A 18 4.89 5.69 5.75
C ASP A 18 4.19 4.49 5.08
N LEU A 19 2.91 4.63 4.69
CA LEU A 19 2.15 3.59 3.98
C LEU A 19 2.80 3.19 2.66
N LEU A 20 3.28 4.16 1.87
CA LEU A 20 3.96 3.88 0.61
C LEU A 20 5.27 3.13 0.85
N THR A 21 6.06 3.54 1.85
CA THR A 21 7.33 2.88 2.20
C THR A 21 7.11 1.42 2.60
N ASP A 22 6.13 1.15 3.45
CA ASP A 22 5.81 -0.21 3.89
C ASP A 22 5.26 -1.07 2.73
N THR A 23 4.43 -0.46 1.88
CA THR A 23 3.89 -1.12 0.68
C THR A 23 5.00 -1.49 -0.30
N GLU A 24 5.93 -0.58 -0.59
CA GLU A 24 7.08 -0.84 -1.46
C GLU A 24 7.96 -1.96 -0.92
N LYS A 25 8.20 -1.96 0.40
CA LYS A 25 8.97 -3.00 1.07
C LYS A 25 8.31 -4.37 0.93
N LEU A 26 6.99 -4.47 1.19
CA LEU A 26 6.24 -5.72 1.04
C LEU A 26 6.28 -6.23 -0.40
N VAL A 27 6.05 -5.35 -1.38
CA VAL A 27 6.13 -5.72 -2.81
C VAL A 27 7.52 -6.22 -3.19
N ALA A 28 8.58 -5.56 -2.73
CA ALA A 28 9.96 -5.96 -3.00
C ALA A 28 10.31 -7.32 -2.37
N GLN A 29 9.87 -7.56 -1.14
CA GLN A 29 10.02 -8.82 -0.44
C GLN A 29 9.31 -9.95 -1.19
N ASN A 30 8.03 -9.77 -1.54
CA ASN A 30 7.24 -10.79 -2.22
C ASN A 30 7.75 -11.08 -3.62
N LYS A 31 8.19 -10.06 -4.37
CA LYS A 31 8.83 -10.25 -5.68
C LYS A 31 10.11 -11.08 -5.57
N THR A 32 10.91 -10.85 -4.54
CA THR A 32 12.15 -11.62 -4.29
C THR A 32 11.81 -13.04 -3.93
N TYR A 33 10.86 -13.24 -3.01
CA TYR A 33 10.39 -14.55 -2.57
C TYR A 33 9.86 -15.39 -3.73
N ILE A 34 8.93 -14.85 -4.53
CA ILE A 34 8.38 -15.52 -5.72
C ILE A 34 9.50 -15.94 -6.67
N ARG A 35 10.49 -15.07 -6.92
CA ARG A 35 11.60 -15.40 -7.82
C ARG A 35 12.43 -16.57 -7.30
N VAL A 36 12.76 -16.57 -6.00
CA VAL A 36 13.52 -17.66 -5.37
C VAL A 36 12.73 -18.97 -5.46
N LEU A 37 11.44 -18.94 -5.10
CA LEU A 37 10.59 -20.11 -5.14
C LEU A 37 10.47 -20.69 -6.57
N LEU A 38 10.28 -19.85 -7.58
CA LEU A 38 10.25 -20.28 -8.97
C LEU A 38 11.59 -20.90 -9.43
N GLN A 39 12.72 -20.34 -8.98
CA GLN A 39 14.04 -20.90 -9.27
C GLN A 39 14.22 -22.26 -8.61
N ASP A 40 13.83 -22.41 -7.34
CA ASP A 40 13.93 -23.68 -6.63
C ASP A 40 13.06 -24.77 -7.26
N ILE A 41 11.87 -24.42 -7.75
CA ILE A 41 11.01 -25.33 -8.54
C ILE A 41 11.67 -25.70 -9.86
N ALA A 42 12.22 -24.72 -10.60
CA ALA A 42 12.87 -24.97 -11.89
C ALA A 42 14.12 -25.85 -11.77
N ASP A 43 14.82 -25.76 -10.64
CA ASP A 43 16.02 -26.55 -10.35
C ASP A 43 15.71 -27.92 -9.72
N ASP A 44 14.44 -28.30 -9.53
CA ASP A 44 14.01 -29.51 -8.81
C ASP A 44 14.56 -29.58 -7.37
N ARG A 45 14.69 -28.41 -6.72
CA ARG A 45 15.18 -28.23 -5.35
C ARG A 45 14.13 -27.62 -4.43
N CYS A 46 12.88 -27.53 -4.86
CA CYS A 46 11.81 -26.96 -4.07
C CYS A 46 11.65 -27.77 -2.76
N PRO A 47 11.82 -27.14 -1.59
CA PRO A 47 11.75 -27.85 -0.32
C PRO A 47 10.30 -28.08 0.15
N LEU A 48 9.32 -27.50 -0.57
CA LEU A 48 7.92 -27.49 -0.18
C LEU A 48 7.14 -28.61 -0.87
N THR A 49 6.24 -29.22 -0.11
CA THR A 49 5.16 -30.05 -0.65
C THR A 49 4.14 -29.21 -1.44
N ALA A 50 3.27 -29.87 -2.19
CA ALA A 50 2.19 -29.19 -2.92
C ALA A 50 1.25 -28.40 -1.99
N ASP A 51 0.90 -28.97 -0.84
CA ASP A 51 0.02 -28.31 0.14
C ASP A 51 0.68 -27.07 0.76
N GLU A 52 1.99 -27.13 1.02
CA GLU A 52 2.76 -25.98 1.51
C GLU A 52 2.85 -24.89 0.43
N LEU A 53 3.09 -25.25 -0.82
CA LEU A 53 3.07 -24.34 -1.97
C LEU A 53 1.72 -23.61 -2.11
N ASP A 54 0.61 -24.32 -1.97
CA ASP A 54 -0.73 -23.70 -1.98
C ASP A 54 -0.91 -22.73 -0.81
N GLY A 55 -0.33 -23.05 0.36
CA GLY A 55 -0.25 -22.16 1.51
C GLY A 55 0.50 -20.86 1.20
N GLU A 56 1.68 -20.97 0.58
CA GLU A 56 2.50 -19.83 0.16
C GLU A 56 1.79 -18.95 -0.87
N ILE A 57 1.13 -19.56 -1.85
CA ILE A 57 0.36 -18.83 -2.87
C ILE A 57 -0.80 -18.05 -2.22
N ARG A 58 -1.47 -18.64 -1.23
CA ARG A 58 -2.52 -17.94 -0.48
C ARG A 58 -1.95 -16.76 0.31
N GLY A 59 -0.82 -16.92 1.00
CA GLY A 59 -0.15 -15.82 1.70
C GLY A 59 0.19 -14.66 0.75
N LEU A 60 0.75 -14.95 -0.42
CA LEU A 60 1.03 -13.95 -1.44
C LEU A 60 -0.22 -13.23 -1.96
N ARG A 61 -1.38 -13.91 -2.01
CA ARG A 61 -2.66 -13.28 -2.37
C ARG A 61 -3.16 -12.36 -1.25
N GLU A 62 -3.03 -12.78 0.00
CA GLU A 62 -3.38 -11.95 1.17
C GLU A 62 -2.51 -10.68 1.23
N ASP A 63 -1.22 -10.81 0.97
CA ASP A 63 -0.31 -9.66 0.88
C ASP A 63 -0.68 -8.72 -0.28
N ARG A 64 -1.06 -9.27 -1.44
CA ARG A 64 -1.58 -8.46 -2.56
C ARG A 64 -2.81 -7.66 -2.13
N GLU A 65 -3.71 -8.25 -1.36
CA GLU A 65 -4.87 -7.51 -0.84
C GLU A 65 -4.46 -6.44 0.18
N ALA A 66 -3.45 -6.70 1.00
CA ALA A 66 -2.89 -5.70 1.92
C ALA A 66 -2.32 -4.49 1.15
N VAL A 67 -1.58 -4.73 0.06
CA VAL A 67 -1.10 -3.67 -0.85
C VAL A 67 -2.26 -2.86 -1.43
N ILE A 68 -3.31 -3.53 -1.92
CA ILE A 68 -4.49 -2.85 -2.48
C ILE A 68 -5.16 -1.94 -1.43
N ARG A 69 -5.37 -2.46 -0.20
CA ARG A 69 -5.96 -1.68 0.89
C ARG A 69 -5.08 -0.48 1.28
N ALA A 70 -3.77 -0.65 1.32
CA ALA A 70 -2.85 0.45 1.61
C ALA A 70 -2.92 1.56 0.54
N LEU A 71 -3.00 1.18 -0.74
CA LEU A 71 -3.15 2.15 -1.83
C LEU A 71 -4.49 2.89 -1.79
N GLN A 72 -5.59 2.19 -1.44
CA GLN A 72 -6.90 2.83 -1.22
C GLN A 72 -6.83 3.86 -0.08
N GLN A 73 -6.14 3.51 1.03
CA GLN A 73 -5.95 4.44 2.14
C GLN A 73 -5.10 5.66 1.74
N VAL A 74 -4.10 5.49 0.87
CA VAL A 74 -3.34 6.61 0.30
C VAL A 74 -4.25 7.54 -0.50
N GLU A 75 -5.12 6.99 -1.35
CA GLU A 75 -6.10 7.79 -2.12
C GLU A 75 -7.03 8.59 -1.19
N GLU A 76 -7.55 7.98 -0.13
CA GLU A 76 -8.39 8.64 0.87
C GLU A 76 -7.66 9.79 1.59
N LEU A 77 -6.42 9.56 2.03
CA LEU A 77 -5.61 10.57 2.71
C LEU A 77 -5.28 11.74 1.79
N LEU A 78 -4.93 11.47 0.53
CA LEU A 78 -4.67 12.51 -0.47
C LEU A 78 -5.95 13.29 -0.83
N GLY A 79 -7.10 12.62 -0.92
CA GLY A 79 -8.39 13.29 -1.10
C GLY A 79 -8.72 14.22 0.07
N ALA A 80 -8.45 13.79 1.31
CA ALA A 80 -8.62 14.63 2.50
C ALA A 80 -7.66 15.83 2.50
N VAL A 81 -6.40 15.66 2.08
CA VAL A 81 -5.46 16.78 1.90
C VAL A 81 -5.98 17.75 0.83
N GLN A 82 -6.46 17.25 -0.31
CA GLN A 82 -7.01 18.08 -1.38
C GLN A 82 -8.20 18.91 -0.91
N ALA A 83 -9.11 18.33 -0.12
CA ALA A 83 -10.26 19.03 0.45
C ALA A 83 -9.86 20.19 1.40
N ILE A 84 -8.73 20.06 2.10
CA ILE A 84 -8.19 21.14 2.95
C ILE A 84 -7.56 22.24 2.10
N LEU A 85 -6.80 21.86 1.06
CA LEU A 85 -6.05 22.80 0.21
C LEU A 85 -6.94 23.56 -0.77
N VAL A 86 -8.01 22.93 -1.25
CA VAL A 86 -8.98 23.52 -2.17
C VAL A 86 -10.34 23.49 -1.50
N PRO A 87 -10.69 24.50 -0.68
CA PRO A 87 -12.05 24.64 -0.21
C PRO A 87 -12.92 24.81 -1.45
N THR A 88 -13.85 23.88 -1.67
CA THR A 88 -14.88 24.03 -2.69
C THR A 88 -15.60 25.34 -2.46
N HIS A 89 -15.33 26.32 -3.32
CA HIS A 89 -16.10 27.55 -3.43
C HIS A 89 -17.41 27.15 -4.09
N ASP A 90 -18.38 26.70 -3.31
CA ASP A 90 -19.74 26.55 -3.80
C ASP A 90 -20.76 27.11 -2.80
N SER A 91 -21.48 28.13 -3.31
CA SER A 91 -22.73 28.72 -2.82
C SER A 91 -22.61 29.63 -1.57
N ALA A 92 -23.09 30.87 -1.54
CA ALA A 92 -24.03 31.57 -2.41
C ALA A 92 -23.88 33.10 -2.29
N SER A 93 -24.27 33.75 -3.38
CA SER A 93 -24.62 35.15 -3.54
C SER A 93 -25.26 35.83 -2.32
N ASN A 94 -24.87 37.09 -2.09
CA ASN A 94 -25.77 38.19 -1.77
C ASN A 94 -25.24 39.46 -2.47
#